data_AF-A0A1F9EUQ0-F1
#
_entry.id   AF-A0A1F9EUQ0-F1
#
_cell.length_a   1.000
_cell.length_b   1.000
_cell.length_c   1.000
_cell.angle_alpha   90.00
_cell.angle_beta   90.00
_cell.angle_gamma   90.00
#
_symmetry.space_group_name_H-M   'P 1'
#
loop_
_entity.id
_entity.type
_entity.pdbx_description
1 polymer ?
#
loop_
_entity_poly.entity_id
_entity_poly.type
_entity_poly.pdbx_seq_one_letter_code
_entity_poly.pdbx_strand_id
1 'polypeptide(L)'
;MLNRWVVPLDRRIDFLTLAGGRKIEIPFDLFVAFATNLDPSKMMDEAFLRRIQTKIKVDFVSSEQFREIFRRVCLEFGLNYDEGVADDLVRMISLEYKEPLRACYPRDIVQQIIWGARYLQKEPRLDREAVAQGCRSYFLAT
;
A
#
# COMPACT_ATOMS: atom_id res chain seq x y z
N MET A 1 16.74 5.36 12.69
CA MET A 1 16.43 3.91 12.76
C MET A 1 17.32 3.05 11.86
N LEU A 2 17.70 3.50 10.65
CA LEU A 2 18.49 2.69 9.69
C LEU A 2 19.93 2.36 10.11
N ASN A 3 20.62 3.26 10.82
CA ASN A 3 21.99 3.02 11.30
C ASN A 3 22.15 1.76 12.18
N ARG A 4 21.06 1.27 12.79
CA ARG A 4 21.06 0.03 13.59
C ARG A 4 21.17 -1.24 12.73
N TRP A 5 20.73 -1.18 11.46
CA TRP A 5 20.66 -2.34 10.57
C TRP A 5 21.92 -2.51 9.72
N VAL A 6 22.75 -1.47 9.63
CA VAL A 6 23.97 -1.47 8.80
C VAL A 6 24.93 -2.58 9.20
N VAL A 7 25.27 -2.65 10.49
CA VAL A 7 26.28 -3.60 10.99
C VAL A 7 25.77 -5.05 10.93
N PRO A 8 24.51 -5.36 11.33
CA PRO A 8 23.98 -6.71 11.17
C PRO A 8 23.83 -7.17 9.72
N LEU A 9 23.45 -6.28 8.80
CA LEU A 9 23.35 -6.61 7.37
C LEU A 9 24.72 -6.89 6.72
N ASP A 10 25.76 -6.16 7.14
CA ASP A 10 27.13 -6.32 6.60
C ASP A 10 27.80 -7.59 7.15
N ARG A 11 27.60 -7.88 8.45
CA ARG A 11 28.27 -9.00 9.14
C ARG A 11 27.45 -10.28 9.21
N ARG A 12 26.16 -10.23 8.84
CA ARG A 12 25.16 -11.31 9.04
C ARG A 12 25.06 -11.81 10.48
N ILE A 13 25.37 -10.95 11.46
CA ILE A 13 25.32 -11.27 12.90
C ILE A 13 24.67 -10.09 13.62
N ASP A 14 23.72 -10.37 14.51
CA ASP A 14 23.14 -9.40 15.45
C ASP A 14 23.44 -9.80 16.89
N PHE A 15 23.31 -8.85 17.82
CA PHE A 15 23.62 -9.03 19.23
C PHE A 15 22.38 -8.80 20.09
N LEU A 16 21.91 -9.86 20.74
CA LEU A 16 20.82 -9.77 21.70
C LEU A 16 21.40 -9.47 23.10
N THR A 17 20.97 -8.36 23.70
CA THR A 17 21.39 -8.00 25.06
C THR A 17 20.37 -8.52 26.07
N LEU A 18 20.79 -9.43 26.94
CA LEU A 18 19.95 -9.96 28.02
C LEU A 18 19.87 -8.98 29.19
N ALA A 19 18.85 -9.14 30.05
CA ALA A 19 18.63 -8.27 31.23
C ALA A 19 19.85 -8.16 32.18
N GLY A 20 20.75 -9.16 32.18
CA GLY A 20 22.01 -9.13 32.93
C GLY A 20 23.21 -8.54 32.18
N GLY A 21 23.00 -7.83 31.06
CA GLY A 21 24.07 -7.18 30.28
C GLY A 21 24.90 -8.11 29.38
N ARG A 22 24.69 -9.43 29.47
CA ARG A 22 25.32 -10.39 28.55
C ARG A 22 24.80 -10.20 27.12
N LYS A 23 25.71 -10.24 26.15
CA LYS A 23 25.39 -10.18 24.72
C LYS A 23 25.55 -11.57 24.11
N ILE A 24 24.58 -11.98 23.30
CA ILE A 24 24.60 -13.24 22.56
C ILE A 24 24.63 -12.90 21.07
N GLU A 25 25.56 -13.52 20.34
CA GLU A 25 25.61 -13.48 18.88
C GLU A 25 24.52 -14.38 18.30
N ILE A 26 23.72 -13.84 17.39
CA ILE A 26 22.70 -14.58 16.66
C ILE A 26 22.91 -14.38 15.15
N PRO A 27 22.67 -15.42 14.33
CA PRO A 27 22.66 -15.28 12.87
C PRO A 27 21.63 -14.25 12.43
N PHE A 28 22.00 -13.42 11.47
CA PHE A 28 21.15 -12.36 10.93
C PHE A 28 20.88 -12.57 9.44
N ASP A 29 19.98 -13.51 9.15
CA ASP A 29 19.47 -13.79 7.80
C ASP A 29 18.04 -13.26 7.65
N LEU A 30 17.91 -11.99 7.29
CA LEU A 30 16.61 -11.33 7.07
C LEU A 30 16.50 -10.81 5.64
N PHE A 31 15.33 -10.99 5.04
CA PHE A 31 14.94 -10.26 3.85
C PHE A 31 14.39 -8.89 4.26
N VAL A 32 15.19 -7.84 4.11
CA VAL A 32 14.80 -6.48 4.51
C VAL A 32 14.22 -5.73 3.31
N ALA A 33 12.98 -5.26 3.45
CA ALA A 33 12.32 -4.39 2.49
C ALA A 33 12.08 -3.00 3.10
N PHE A 34 12.57 -1.95 2.41
CA PHE A 34 12.30 -0.56 2.78
C PHE A 34 11.28 0.03 1.79
N ALA A 35 10.27 0.71 2.32
CA ALA A 35 9.29 1.45 1.53
C ALA A 35 9.27 2.91 1.98
N THR A 36 9.34 3.83 1.03
CA THR A 36 9.28 5.28 1.27
C THR A 36 8.64 5.99 0.10
N ASN A 37 7.95 7.08 0.37
CA ASN A 37 7.45 8.03 -0.63
C ASN A 37 8.43 9.20 -0.86
N LEU A 38 9.52 9.27 -0.09
CA LEU A 38 10.58 10.26 -0.22
C LEU A 38 11.73 9.73 -1.08
N ASP A 39 12.41 10.64 -1.77
CA ASP A 39 13.61 10.30 -2.52
C ASP A 39 14.67 9.68 -1.57
N PRO A 40 15.12 8.44 -1.84
CA PRO A 40 16.11 7.77 -1.00
C PRO A 40 17.40 8.57 -0.81
N SER A 41 17.81 9.35 -1.83
CA SER A 41 19.02 10.19 -1.77
C SER A 41 18.93 11.33 -0.76
N LYS A 42 17.70 11.76 -0.39
CA LYS A 42 17.47 12.81 0.60
C LYS A 42 17.40 12.29 2.03
N MET A 43 17.22 10.98 2.21
CA MET A 43 17.05 10.37 3.52
C MET A 43 18.25 9.54 3.99
N MET A 44 19.08 9.06 3.07
CA MET A 44 20.15 8.10 3.37
C MET A 44 21.47 8.54 2.72
N ASP A 45 22.58 8.23 3.39
CA ASP A 45 23.88 8.43 2.78
C ASP A 45 24.12 7.47 1.61
N GLU A 46 25.02 7.86 0.72
CA GLU A 46 25.32 7.10 -0.50
C GLU A 46 25.95 5.73 -0.17
N ALA A 47 26.70 5.63 0.93
CA ALA A 47 27.35 4.39 1.37
C ALA A 47 26.35 3.31 1.79
N PHE A 48 25.19 3.72 2.32
CA PHE A 48 24.08 2.83 2.66
C PHE A 48 23.28 2.44 1.42
N LEU A 49 22.99 3.40 0.53
CA LEU A 49 22.25 3.13 -0.71
C LEU A 49 22.98 2.14 -1.64
N ARG A 50 24.32 2.08 -1.60
CA ARG A 50 25.12 1.06 -2.31
C ARG A 50 24.88 -0.37 -1.79
N ARG A 51 24.48 -0.53 -0.53
CA ARG A 51 24.18 -1.85 0.07
C ARG A 51 22.77 -2.34 -0.23
N ILE A 52 21.87 -1.46 -0.68
CA ILE A 52 20.55 -1.85 -1.19
C ILE A 52 20.64 -2.04 -2.69
N GLN A 53 20.82 -3.29 -3.13
CA GLN A 53 21.03 -3.61 -4.55
C GLN A 53 19.78 -3.30 -5.40
N THR A 54 18.62 -3.74 -4.93
CA THR A 54 17.36 -3.59 -5.66
C THR A 54 16.62 -2.34 -5.22
N LYS A 55 16.37 -1.43 -6.17
CA LYS A 55 15.56 -0.23 -5.97
C LYS A 55 14.44 -0.25 -7.00
N ILE A 56 13.21 -0.48 -6.55
CA ILE A 56 12.05 -0.55 -7.42
C ILE A 56 11.23 0.71 -7.18
N LYS A 57 11.08 1.52 -8.23
CA LYS A 57 10.14 2.64 -8.22
C LYS A 57 8.76 2.08 -8.54
N VAL A 58 7.81 2.30 -7.63
CA VAL A 58 6.40 1.97 -7.86
C VAL A 58 5.71 3.24 -8.30
N ASP A 59 5.44 3.33 -9.60
CA ASP A 59 4.70 4.43 -10.21
C ASP A 59 3.18 4.23 -10.10
N PHE A 60 2.43 5.23 -10.54
CA PHE A 60 0.98 5.13 -10.69
C PHE A 60 0.62 4.06 -11.73
N VAL A 61 -0.54 3.44 -11.54
CA VAL A 61 -1.00 2.37 -12.43
C VAL A 61 -1.76 2.94 -13.62
N SER A 62 -1.70 2.25 -14.76
CA SER A 62 -2.57 2.57 -15.89
C SER A 62 -4.03 2.26 -15.55
N SER A 63 -4.99 2.82 -16.30
CA SER A 63 -6.41 2.50 -16.13
C SER A 63 -6.72 1.01 -16.32
N GLU A 64 -5.97 0.31 -17.17
CA GLU A 64 -6.11 -1.14 -17.36
C GLU A 64 -5.64 -1.92 -16.13
N GLN A 65 -4.44 -1.58 -15.63
CA GLN A 65 -3.90 -2.18 -14.41
C GLN A 65 -4.79 -1.89 -13.20
N PHE A 66 -5.32 -0.66 -13.10
CA PHE A 66 -6.24 -0.27 -12.03
C PHE A 66 -7.50 -1.15 -12.04
N ARG A 67 -8.12 -1.35 -13.21
CA ARG A 67 -9.31 -2.20 -13.36
C ARG A 67 -9.03 -3.65 -13.01
N GLU A 68 -7.87 -4.18 -13.40
CA GLU A 68 -7.47 -5.53 -13.02
C GLU A 68 -7.25 -5.68 -11.52
N ILE A 69 -6.59 -4.71 -10.87
CA ILE A 69 -6.43 -4.70 -9.41
C ILE A 69 -7.81 -4.64 -8.76
N PHE A 70 -8.67 -3.74 -9.20
CA PHE A 70 -10.03 -3.58 -8.66
C PHE A 70 -10.88 -4.84 -8.82
N ARG A 71 -10.79 -5.54 -9.96
CA ARG A 71 -11.42 -6.84 -10.17
C ARG A 71 -10.98 -7.86 -9.13
N ARG A 72 -9.66 -7.99 -8.91
CA ARG A 72 -9.11 -8.92 -7.90
C ARG A 72 -9.56 -8.57 -6.49
N VAL A 73 -9.57 -7.27 -6.14
CA VAL A 73 -10.07 -6.81 -4.84
C VAL A 73 -11.56 -7.14 -4.70
N CYS A 74 -12.39 -6.88 -5.70
CA CYS A 74 -13.81 -7.22 -5.63
C CYS A 74 -14.01 -8.72 -5.36
N LEU A 75 -13.29 -9.58 -6.08
CA LEU A 75 -13.31 -11.02 -5.88
C LEU A 75 -12.83 -11.42 -4.47
N GLU A 76 -11.74 -10.83 -3.96
CA GLU A 76 -11.19 -11.08 -2.62
C GLU A 76 -12.23 -10.76 -1.52
N PHE A 77 -13.02 -9.70 -1.70
CA PHE A 77 -14.04 -9.28 -0.75
C PHE A 77 -15.46 -9.82 -1.05
N GLY A 78 -15.61 -10.71 -2.03
CA GLY A 78 -16.91 -11.32 -2.39
C GLY A 78 -17.90 -10.35 -3.04
N LEU A 79 -17.43 -9.28 -3.66
CA LEU A 79 -18.24 -8.34 -4.43
C LEU A 79 -18.29 -8.75 -5.91
N ASN A 80 -19.47 -8.63 -6.52
CA ASN A 80 -19.64 -8.83 -7.96
C ASN A 80 -19.00 -7.67 -8.71
N TYR A 81 -17.93 -7.96 -9.46
CA TYR A 81 -17.26 -6.97 -10.29
C TYR A 81 -18.15 -6.56 -11.47
N ASP A 82 -18.23 -5.24 -11.71
CA ASP A 82 -18.90 -4.64 -12.85
C ASP A 82 -17.92 -3.71 -13.57
N GLU A 83 -17.76 -3.90 -14.88
CA GLU A 83 -16.80 -3.14 -15.69
C GLU A 83 -17.23 -1.67 -15.86
N GLY A 84 -18.53 -1.39 -15.98
CA GLY A 84 -19.04 -0.03 -16.09
C GLY A 84 -18.79 0.77 -14.82
N VAL A 85 -19.00 0.15 -13.65
CA VAL A 85 -18.69 0.76 -12.35
C VAL A 85 -17.19 1.00 -12.18
N ALA A 86 -16.34 0.07 -12.65
CA ALA A 86 -14.89 0.24 -12.61
C ALA A 86 -14.42 1.41 -13.51
N ASP A 87 -14.99 1.56 -14.71
CA ASP A 87 -14.72 2.68 -15.61
C ASP A 87 -15.16 4.02 -15.01
N ASP A 88 -16.33 4.05 -14.36
CA ASP A 88 -16.82 5.23 -13.65
C ASP A 88 -15.90 5.61 -12.49
N LEU A 89 -15.40 4.62 -11.74
CA LEU A 89 -14.46 4.85 -10.65
C LEU A 89 -13.15 5.48 -11.16
N VAL A 90 -12.58 4.95 -12.24
CA VAL A 90 -11.36 5.50 -12.85
C VAL A 90 -11.59 6.92 -13.33
N ARG A 91 -12.73 7.20 -13.97
CA ARG A 91 -13.11 8.55 -14.42
C ARG A 91 -13.24 9.51 -13.23
N MET A 92 -13.92 9.10 -12.17
CA MET A 92 -14.15 9.91 -10.98
C MET A 92 -12.82 10.30 -10.31
N ILE A 93 -11.91 9.33 -10.09
CA ILE A 93 -10.58 9.62 -9.50
C ILE A 93 -9.79 10.60 -10.38
N SER A 94 -9.79 10.36 -11.70
CA SER A 94 -8.94 11.12 -12.63
C SER A 94 -9.47 12.52 -12.94
N LEU A 95 -10.80 12.67 -13.09
CA LEU A 95 -11.44 13.89 -13.58
C LEU A 95 -12.02 14.74 -12.45
N GLU A 96 -12.65 14.12 -11.46
CA GLU A 96 -13.32 14.83 -10.36
C GLU A 96 -12.35 15.11 -9.22
N TYR A 97 -11.68 14.07 -8.70
CA TYR A 97 -10.72 14.22 -7.61
C TYR A 97 -9.34 14.69 -8.07
N LYS A 98 -9.05 14.61 -9.38
CA LYS A 98 -7.76 15.00 -9.99
C LYS A 98 -6.56 14.30 -9.34
N GLU A 99 -6.77 13.09 -8.85
CA GLU A 99 -5.75 12.27 -8.22
C GLU A 99 -5.18 11.26 -9.23
N PRO A 100 -3.88 10.95 -9.19
CA PRO A 100 -3.33 9.86 -9.98
C PRO A 100 -3.84 8.50 -9.48
N LEU A 101 -3.95 7.54 -10.39
CA LEU A 101 -4.38 6.18 -10.06
C LEU A 101 -3.32 5.44 -9.24
N ARG A 102 -3.51 5.38 -7.92
CA ARG A 102 -2.64 4.61 -7.01
C ARG A 102 -3.15 3.17 -6.90
N ALA A 103 -2.22 2.22 -6.82
CA ALA A 103 -2.53 0.80 -6.69
C ALA A 103 -3.29 0.44 -5.38
N CYS A 104 -3.26 1.30 -4.36
CA CYS A 104 -3.98 1.09 -3.10
C CYS A 104 -5.47 1.47 -3.17
N TYR A 105 -5.84 2.46 -3.99
CA TYR A 105 -7.20 3.00 -4.06
C TYR A 105 -8.29 1.94 -4.29
N PRO A 106 -8.12 0.94 -5.18
CA PRO A 106 -9.11 -0.12 -5.34
C PRO A 106 -9.51 -0.79 -4.02
N ARG A 107 -8.51 -1.14 -3.19
CA ARG A 107 -8.73 -1.76 -1.88
C ARG A 107 -9.39 -0.80 -0.91
N ASP A 108 -8.87 0.41 -0.83
CA ASP A 108 -9.32 1.41 0.15
C ASP A 108 -10.78 1.79 -0.10
N ILE A 109 -11.17 1.96 -1.37
CA ILE A 109 -12.54 2.31 -1.77
C ILE A 109 -13.50 1.13 -1.52
N VAL A 110 -13.10 -0.10 -1.85
CA VAL A 110 -13.91 -1.30 -1.53
C VAL A 110 -14.13 -1.42 -0.02
N GLN A 111 -13.12 -1.14 0.80
CA GLN A 111 -13.27 -1.15 2.25
C GLN A 111 -14.28 -0.10 2.73
N GLN A 112 -14.24 1.13 2.17
CA GLN A 112 -15.24 2.16 2.50
C GLN A 112 -16.66 1.72 2.14
N ILE A 113 -16.85 1.07 0.99
CA ILE A 113 -18.15 0.51 0.57
C ILE A 113 -18.63 -0.52 1.59
N ILE A 114 -17.77 -1.45 1.99
CA ILE A 114 -18.10 -2.52 2.93
C ILE A 114 -18.43 -1.93 4.32
N TRP A 115 -17.65 -0.97 4.80
CA TRP A 115 -17.90 -0.31 6.07
C TRP A 115 -19.21 0.47 6.06
N GLY A 116 -19.49 1.20 4.98
CA GLY A 116 -20.76 1.92 4.80
C GLY A 116 -21.97 0.98 4.79
N ALA A 117 -21.89 -0.13 4.05
CA ALA A 117 -22.96 -1.12 4.02
C ALA A 117 -23.20 -1.77 5.40
N ARG A 118 -22.13 -2.16 6.09
CA ARG A 118 -22.21 -2.72 7.45
C ARG A 118 -22.80 -1.75 8.46
N TYR A 119 -22.40 -0.48 8.40
CA TYR A 119 -22.95 0.57 9.25
C TYR A 119 -24.47 0.72 9.06
N LEU A 120 -24.94 0.64 7.81
CA LEU A 120 -26.36 0.70 7.45
C LEU A 120 -27.11 -0.63 7.62
N GLN A 121 -26.44 -1.68 8.12
CA GLN A 121 -26.96 -3.05 8.22
C GLN A 121 -27.53 -3.59 6.89
N LYS A 122 -26.82 -3.30 5.79
CA LYS A 122 -27.14 -3.80 4.44
C LYS A 122 -26.02 -4.70 3.93
N GLU A 123 -26.37 -5.59 3.01
CA GLU A 123 -25.39 -6.36 2.26
C GLU A 123 -24.53 -5.43 1.38
N PRO A 124 -23.20 -5.57 1.38
CA PRO A 124 -22.33 -4.77 0.55
C PRO A 124 -22.51 -5.15 -0.91
N ARG A 125 -22.68 -4.15 -1.77
CA ARG A 125 -22.82 -4.31 -3.22
C ARG A 125 -21.96 -3.30 -3.94
N LEU A 126 -21.48 -3.70 -5.11
CA LEU A 126 -20.75 -2.84 -6.00
C LEU A 126 -21.71 -2.20 -7.00
N ASP A 127 -22.12 -0.96 -6.71
CA ASP A 127 -22.90 -0.14 -7.62
C ASP A 127 -22.38 1.30 -7.65
N ARG A 128 -22.88 2.10 -8.59
CA ARG A 128 -22.45 3.49 -8.79
C ARG A 128 -22.62 4.35 -7.53
N GLU A 129 -23.70 4.15 -6.79
CA GLU A 129 -24.00 4.94 -5.59
C GLU A 129 -23.01 4.60 -4.47
N ALA A 130 -22.80 3.31 -4.23
CA ALA A 130 -21.86 2.80 -3.23
C ALA A 130 -20.43 3.26 -3.54
N VAL A 131 -19.99 3.17 -4.80
CA VAL A 131 -18.66 3.64 -5.22
C VAL A 131 -18.53 5.15 -5.04
N ALA A 132 -19.51 5.93 -5.49
CA ALA A 132 -19.49 7.38 -5.31
C ALA A 132 -19.42 7.77 -3.82
N GLN A 133 -20.17 7.06 -2.97
CA GLN A 133 -20.13 7.28 -1.53
C GLN A 133 -18.77 6.87 -0.92
N GLY A 134 -18.24 5.72 -1.32
CA GLY A 134 -16.92 5.24 -0.87
C GLY A 134 -15.80 6.20 -1.25
N CYS A 135 -15.82 6.74 -2.47
CA CYS A 135 -14.89 7.78 -2.92
C CYS A 135 -15.02 9.06 -2.09
N ARG A 136 -16.24 9.57 -1.88
CA ARG A 136 -16.48 10.77 -1.06
C ARG A 136 -15.96 10.61 0.37
N SER A 137 -16.19 9.45 0.97
CA SER A 137 -15.69 9.13 2.31
C SER A 137 -14.16 9.00 2.34
N TYR A 138 -13.54 8.41 1.31
CA TYR A 138 -12.10 8.21 1.27
C TYR A 138 -11.32 9.49 0.99
N PHE A 139 -11.69 10.22 -0.07
CA PHE A 139 -10.96 11.40 -0.52
C PHE A 139 -11.24 12.66 0.29
N LEU A 140 -12.01 12.56 1.39
CA LEU A 140 -12.39 13.65 2.27
C LEU A 140 -12.83 14.88 1.47
N ALA A 141 -14.04 14.84 0.92
CA ALA A 141 -14.64 16.06 0.38
C ALA A 141 -14.73 17.11 1.50
N THR A 142 -13.92 18.17 1.39
CA THR A 142 -14.14 19.43 2.11
C THR A 142 -15.28 20.17 1.44
#